data_AF-A0A8X7C4E5-F1
#
_entry.id   AF-A0A8X7C4E5-F1
#
_cell.length_a   1.000
_cell.length_b   1.000
_cell.length_c   1.000
_cell.angle_alpha   90.00
_cell.angle_beta   90.00
_cell.angle_gamma   90.00
#
_symmetry.space_group_name_H-M   'P 1'
#
loop_
_entity.id
_entity.type
_entity.pdbx_description
1 polymer ?
#
loop_
_entity_poly.entity_id
_entity_poly.type
_entity_poly.pdbx_seq_one_letter_code
_entity_poly.pdbx_strand_id
1 'polypeptide(L)'
;MDPVETKSKEEMEKNAVEHFMKTVDRDEEGRYIVKLPWIEAKEIVQDNRSVDEQRCIRTSQKLKVEDVTIPRCVKINRCTKGISLHTFCHASKTAYSTVVFLRKTSGENIEIFFIQAKSRVAPLNDITISRLELLKCCIGARLTSSIRKAMNLALLDTT
;
A
#
# COMPACT_ATOMS: atom_id res chain seq x y z
N MET A 1 -7.46 -27.30 -7.33
CA MET A 1 -8.38 -26.31 -6.74
C MET A 1 -9.20 -27.08 -5.73
N ASP A 2 -9.00 -26.83 -4.45
CA ASP A 2 -9.80 -27.48 -3.42
C ASP A 2 -11.19 -26.81 -3.37
N PRO A 3 -12.29 -27.58 -3.36
CA PRO A 3 -13.63 -27.02 -3.33
C PRO A 3 -13.89 -26.28 -2.01
N VAL A 4 -14.50 -25.09 -2.10
CA VAL A 4 -14.92 -24.30 -0.93
C VAL A 4 -16.19 -24.91 -0.35
N GLU A 5 -16.05 -25.62 0.76
CA GLU A 5 -17.19 -26.10 1.55
C GLU A 5 -17.85 -24.91 2.27
N THR A 6 -19.12 -24.65 1.95
CA THR A 6 -19.89 -23.57 2.57
C THR A 6 -20.56 -24.10 3.84
N LYS A 7 -19.96 -23.85 5.01
CA LYS A 7 -20.51 -24.31 6.31
C LYS A 7 -21.76 -23.52 6.69
N SER A 8 -22.71 -24.19 7.36
CA SER A 8 -23.94 -23.56 7.86
C SER A 8 -23.65 -22.57 9.00
N LYS A 9 -24.55 -21.60 9.21
CA LYS A 9 -24.39 -20.57 10.26
C LYS A 9 -24.30 -21.19 11.67
N GLU A 10 -25.16 -22.17 11.96
CA GLU A 10 -25.19 -22.86 13.27
C GLU A 10 -23.89 -23.62 13.53
N GLU A 11 -23.31 -24.21 12.50
CA GLU A 11 -22.04 -24.93 12.60
C GLU A 11 -20.86 -23.98 12.83
N MET A 12 -20.86 -22.79 12.22
CA MET A 12 -19.86 -21.75 12.51
C MET A 12 -19.96 -21.25 13.95
N GLU A 13 -21.17 -21.03 14.46
CA GLU A 13 -21.40 -20.60 15.85
C GLU A 13 -20.93 -21.68 16.84
N LYS A 14 -21.27 -22.95 16.59
CA LYS A 14 -20.81 -24.08 17.42
C LYS A 14 -19.29 -24.19 17.45
N ASN A 15 -18.64 -24.11 16.28
CA ASN A 15 -17.18 -24.14 16.18
C ASN A 15 -16.52 -22.94 16.88
N ALA A 16 -17.12 -21.76 16.79
CA ALA A 16 -16.61 -20.56 17.47
C ALA A 16 -16.70 -20.69 19.00
N VAL A 17 -17.81 -21.21 19.52
CA VAL A 17 -17.99 -21.46 20.97
C VAL A 17 -17.00 -22.52 21.46
N GLU A 18 -16.85 -23.62 20.74
CA GLU A 18 -15.90 -24.68 21.10
C GLU A 18 -14.45 -24.17 21.08
N HIS A 19 -14.09 -23.39 20.06
CA HIS A 19 -12.77 -22.76 19.98
C HIS A 19 -12.53 -21.77 21.13
N PHE A 20 -13.53 -20.95 21.47
CA PHE A 20 -13.46 -20.03 22.60
C PHE A 20 -13.23 -20.78 23.92
N MET A 21 -14.01 -21.83 24.19
CA MET A 21 -13.85 -22.62 25.42
C MET A 21 -12.49 -23.33 25.50
N LYS A 22 -11.89 -23.67 24.35
CA LYS A 22 -10.56 -24.29 24.29
C LYS A 22 -9.41 -23.29 24.49
N THR A 23 -9.60 -22.03 24.09
CA THR A 23 -8.53 -21.02 24.05
C THR A 23 -8.60 -20.02 25.20
N VAL A 24 -9.68 -20.01 25.97
CA VAL A 24 -9.92 -19.01 27.02
C VAL A 24 -10.01 -19.66 28.40
N ASP A 25 -9.18 -19.19 29.32
CA ASP A 25 -9.22 -19.47 30.76
C ASP A 25 -9.59 -18.20 31.54
N ARG A 26 -9.81 -18.29 32.86
CA ARG A 26 -9.95 -17.12 33.75
C ARG A 26 -8.89 -17.14 34.84
N ASP A 27 -8.36 -15.98 35.19
CA ASP A 27 -7.44 -15.83 36.33
C ASP A 27 -8.18 -15.80 37.68
N GLU A 28 -7.43 -15.81 38.77
CA GLU A 28 -7.95 -15.76 40.15
C GLU A 28 -8.74 -14.47 40.45
N GLU A 29 -8.55 -13.42 39.63
CA GLU A 29 -9.27 -12.15 39.71
C GLU A 29 -10.51 -12.12 38.79
N GLY A 30 -10.80 -13.21 38.06
CA GLY A 30 -11.94 -13.36 37.17
C GLY A 30 -11.77 -12.76 35.77
N ARG A 31 -10.56 -12.31 35.40
CA ARG A 31 -10.26 -11.81 34.04
C ARG A 31 -10.04 -12.96 33.08
N TYR A 32 -10.52 -12.80 31.86
CA TYR A 32 -10.29 -13.76 30.79
C TYR A 32 -8.84 -13.75 30.30
N ILE A 33 -8.21 -14.92 30.24
CA ILE A 33 -6.90 -15.17 29.63
C ILE A 33 -7.13 -15.92 28.32
N VAL A 34 -6.72 -15.32 27.20
CA VAL A 34 -6.78 -15.99 25.88
C VAL A 34 -5.39 -16.52 25.51
N LYS A 35 -5.28 -17.83 25.30
CA LYS A 35 -4.10 -18.46 24.72
C LYS A 35 -4.10 -18.18 23.22
N LEU A 36 -3.26 -17.24 22.79
CA LEU A 36 -3.04 -17.00 21.38
C LEU A 36 -2.44 -18.25 20.73
N PRO A 37 -2.88 -18.64 19.53
CA PRO A 37 -2.35 -19.80 18.82
C PRO A 37 -1.02 -19.41 18.18
N TRP A 38 -0.03 -19.14 19.04
CA TRP A 38 1.33 -18.92 18.58
C TRP A 38 1.79 -20.18 17.86
N ILE A 39 2.07 -20.05 16.56
CA ILE A 39 2.62 -21.13 15.76
C ILE A 39 4.05 -21.33 16.28
N GLU A 40 4.25 -22.36 17.11
CA GLU A 40 5.53 -22.65 17.78
C GLU A 40 6.68 -22.90 16.78
N ALA A 41 6.34 -23.41 15.59
CA ALA A 41 7.26 -23.62 14.49
C ALA A 41 6.74 -22.92 13.23
N LYS A 42 6.97 -21.61 13.12
CA LYS A 42 6.86 -20.98 11.80
C LYS A 42 8.12 -21.36 11.02
N GLU A 43 7.97 -22.05 9.90
CA GLU A 43 9.05 -22.18 8.92
C GLU A 43 9.64 -20.79 8.71
N ILE A 44 10.96 -20.66 8.87
CA ILE A 44 11.65 -19.40 8.62
C ILE A 44 11.27 -19.01 7.19
N VAL A 45 10.50 -17.93 7.03
CA VAL A 45 10.18 -17.40 5.71
C VAL A 45 11.52 -17.07 5.09
N GLN A 46 11.87 -17.80 4.02
CA GLN A 46 13.15 -17.63 3.35
C GLN A 46 13.30 -16.17 2.91
N ASP A 47 14.51 -15.62 3.04
CA ASP A 47 14.80 -14.26 2.63
C ASP A 47 14.66 -14.12 1.11
N ASN A 48 13.82 -13.19 0.68
CA ASN A 48 13.61 -12.88 -0.74
C ASN A 48 14.57 -11.80 -1.27
N ARG A 49 15.50 -11.29 -0.45
CA ARG A 49 16.41 -10.21 -0.82
C ARG A 49 17.13 -10.45 -2.15
N SER A 50 17.77 -11.61 -2.32
CA SER A 50 18.50 -11.92 -3.56
C SER A 50 17.57 -11.95 -4.78
N VAL A 51 16.37 -12.51 -4.62
CA VAL A 51 15.36 -12.57 -5.68
C VAL A 51 14.87 -11.17 -6.05
N ASP A 52 14.57 -10.34 -5.05
CA ASP A 52 14.10 -8.97 -5.23
C ASP A 52 15.18 -8.06 -5.84
N GLU A 53 16.44 -8.22 -5.45
CA GLU A 53 17.57 -7.51 -6.02
C GLU A 53 17.75 -7.87 -7.51
N GLN A 54 17.72 -9.17 -7.83
CA GLN A 54 17.82 -9.61 -9.22
C GLN A 54 16.63 -9.17 -10.07
N ARG A 55 15.44 -9.08 -9.46
CA ARG A 55 14.25 -8.55 -10.11
C ARG A 55 14.42 -7.06 -10.41
N CYS A 56 14.95 -6.28 -9.46
CA CYS A 56 15.27 -4.88 -9.63
C CYS A 56 16.26 -4.65 -10.79
N ILE A 57 17.37 -5.39 -10.81
CA ILE A 57 18.39 -5.32 -11.88
C ILE A 57 17.79 -5.67 -13.25
N ARG A 58 16.99 -6.74 -13.34
CA ARG A 58 16.34 -7.09 -14.61
C ARG A 58 15.37 -6.02 -15.08
N THR A 59 14.62 -5.41 -14.15
CA THR A 59 13.71 -4.31 -14.47
C THR A 59 14.47 -3.07 -14.96
N SER A 60 15.59 -2.70 -14.33
CA SER A 60 16.39 -1.54 -14.78
C SER A 60 16.99 -1.77 -16.17
N GLN A 61 17.54 -2.96 -16.43
CA GLN A 61 18.04 -3.36 -17.75
C GLN A 61 16.95 -3.29 -18.82
N LYS A 62 15.75 -3.82 -18.54
CA LYS A 62 14.61 -3.79 -19.48
C LYS A 62 14.16 -2.37 -19.80
N LEU A 63 14.21 -1.48 -18.82
CA LEU A 63 13.86 -0.07 -19.00
C LEU A 63 15.01 0.75 -19.63
N LYS A 64 16.17 0.14 -19.89
CA LYS A 64 17.40 0.81 -20.39
C LYS A 64 17.79 2.03 -19.55
N VAL A 65 17.54 1.98 -18.24
CA VAL A 65 17.94 3.07 -17.35
C VAL A 65 19.21 2.65 -16.64
N GLU A 66 20.34 3.10 -17.18
CA GLU A 66 21.67 2.76 -16.66
C GLU A 66 21.96 3.53 -15.36
N ASP A 67 21.41 4.75 -15.21
CA ASP A 67 21.58 5.58 -14.02
C ASP A 67 20.30 6.36 -13.66
N VAL A 68 19.39 5.72 -12.90
CA VAL A 68 18.22 6.43 -12.34
C VAL A 68 18.67 7.26 -11.12
N THR A 69 18.86 8.56 -11.30
CA THR A 69 19.00 9.48 -10.16
C THR A 69 17.64 10.04 -9.77
N ILE A 70 17.17 9.73 -8.55
CA ILE A 70 15.95 10.32 -7.98
C ILE A 70 16.36 11.38 -6.95
N PRO A 71 16.17 12.68 -7.24
CA PRO A 71 16.44 13.73 -6.26
C PRO A 71 15.53 13.55 -5.04
N ARG A 72 16.12 13.27 -3.87
CA ARG A 72 15.35 13.10 -2.62
C ARG A 72 14.86 14.42 -2.02
N CYS A 73 15.51 15.53 -2.32
CA CYS A 73 15.21 16.84 -1.73
C CYS A 73 14.51 17.74 -2.74
N VAL A 74 13.33 18.23 -2.37
CA VAL A 74 12.60 19.24 -3.14
C VAL A 74 12.73 20.56 -2.39
N LYS A 75 13.45 21.52 -2.98
CA LYS A 75 13.61 22.86 -2.41
C LYS A 75 12.37 23.70 -2.73
N ILE A 76 11.46 23.79 -1.78
CA ILE A 76 10.28 24.66 -1.85
C ILE A 76 10.50 25.83 -0.89
N ASN A 77 10.43 27.06 -1.40
CA ASN A 77 10.45 28.27 -0.57
C ASN A 77 9.08 28.97 -0.64
N ARG A 78 8.79 29.85 0.34
CA ARG A 78 7.48 30.54 0.44
C ARG A 78 7.12 31.37 -0.80
N CYS A 79 8.11 31.78 -1.60
CA CYS A 79 7.90 32.58 -2.80
C CYS A 79 7.78 31.74 -4.08
N THR A 80 7.88 30.40 -3.98
CA THR A 80 7.78 29.52 -5.15
C THR A 80 6.34 29.52 -5.65
N LYS A 81 6.10 30.18 -6.78
CA LYS A 81 4.81 30.16 -7.49
C LYS A 81 4.76 28.97 -8.45
N GLY A 82 3.56 28.63 -8.92
CA GLY A 82 3.37 27.62 -9.98
C GLY A 82 3.72 26.19 -9.55
N ILE A 83 3.42 25.82 -8.31
CA ILE A 83 3.52 24.43 -7.84
C ILE A 83 2.18 23.73 -8.06
N SER A 84 2.21 22.52 -8.62
CA SER A 84 1.05 21.64 -8.73
C SER A 84 1.41 20.21 -8.35
N LEU A 85 0.45 19.49 -7.75
CA LEU A 85 0.57 18.07 -7.47
C LEU A 85 -0.20 17.28 -8.51
N HIS A 86 0.47 16.31 -9.14
CA HIS A 86 -0.10 15.44 -10.15
C HIS A 86 -0.16 14.00 -9.64
N THR A 87 -1.37 13.45 -9.58
CA THR A 87 -1.61 12.13 -9.00
C THR A 87 -2.00 11.12 -10.07
N PHE A 88 -1.11 10.17 -10.35
CA PHE A 88 -1.36 9.11 -11.33
C PHE A 88 -1.78 7.83 -10.63
N CYS A 89 -2.88 7.23 -11.08
CA CYS A 89 -3.41 6.00 -10.49
C CYS A 89 -3.52 4.89 -11.55
N HIS A 90 -2.90 3.74 -11.29
CA HIS A 90 -3.00 2.54 -12.13
C HIS A 90 -3.63 1.36 -11.38
N ALA A 91 -4.44 0.55 -12.04
CA ALA A 91 -4.94 -0.72 -11.51
C ALA A 91 -4.97 -1.77 -12.60
N SER A 92 -4.62 -2.99 -12.22
CA SER A 92 -4.67 -4.19 -13.04
C SER A 92 -5.20 -5.35 -12.19
N LYS A 93 -5.40 -6.52 -12.81
CA LYS A 93 -5.76 -7.75 -12.07
C LYS A 93 -4.68 -8.24 -11.11
N THR A 94 -3.44 -7.74 -11.21
CA THR A 94 -2.30 -8.18 -10.38
C THR A 94 -1.95 -7.20 -9.29
N ALA A 95 -2.10 -5.90 -9.53
CA ALA A 95 -1.75 -4.86 -8.57
C ALA A 95 -2.49 -3.55 -8.87
N TYR A 96 -2.53 -2.67 -7.89
CA TYR A 96 -3.00 -1.32 -8.04
C TYR A 96 -2.09 -0.36 -7.30
N SER A 97 -1.86 0.81 -7.89
CA SER A 97 -0.83 1.74 -7.45
C SER A 97 -1.22 3.20 -7.71
N THR A 98 -0.59 4.08 -6.93
CA THR A 98 -0.67 5.52 -7.08
C THR A 98 0.74 6.10 -7.00
N VAL A 99 1.05 7.06 -7.86
CA VAL A 99 2.27 7.86 -7.82
C VAL A 99 1.90 9.35 -7.82
N VAL A 100 2.57 10.13 -6.98
CA VAL A 100 2.38 11.58 -6.88
C VAL A 100 3.68 12.26 -7.28
N PHE A 101 3.56 13.16 -8.25
CA PHE A 101 4.63 14.06 -8.68
C PHE A 101 4.31 15.49 -8.26
N LEU A 102 5.34 16.26 -7.96
CA LEU A 102 5.27 17.70 -7.82
C LEU A 102 5.84 18.33 -9.07
N ARG A 103 5.05 19.18 -9.72
CA ARG A 103 5.49 20.04 -10.80
C ARG A 103 5.72 21.43 -10.23
N LYS A 104 6.85 22.03 -10.57
CA LYS A 104 7.22 23.39 -10.18
C LYS A 104 7.53 24.18 -11.43
N THR A 105 6.93 25.36 -11.55
CA THR A 105 7.19 26.29 -12.65
C THR A 105 7.98 27.49 -12.14
N SER A 106 9.14 27.76 -12.75
CA SER A 106 9.98 28.91 -12.45
C SER A 106 10.27 29.67 -13.74
N GLY A 107 9.41 30.65 -14.06
CA GLY A 107 9.43 31.29 -15.37
C GLY A 107 9.03 30.28 -16.46
N GLU A 108 9.91 30.06 -17.42
CA GLU A 108 9.73 29.06 -18.49
C GLU A 108 10.20 27.65 -18.08
N ASN A 109 10.93 27.52 -16.97
CA ASN A 109 11.45 26.23 -16.54
C ASN A 109 10.39 25.42 -15.78
N ILE A 110 10.21 24.17 -16.20
CA ILE A 110 9.34 23.19 -15.54
C ILE A 110 10.22 22.11 -14.93
N GLU A 111 10.19 22.02 -13.60
CA GLU A 111 10.85 20.95 -12.85
C GLU A 111 9.79 19.96 -12.35
N ILE A 112 10.05 18.66 -12.48
CA ILE A 112 9.17 17.60 -11.99
C ILE A 112 9.92 16.77 -10.96
N PHE A 113 9.31 16.59 -9.80
CA PHE A 113 9.87 15.84 -8.68
C PHE A 113 8.97 14.66 -8.35
N PHE A 114 9.55 13.47 -8.22
CA PHE A 114 8.87 12.34 -7.61
C PHE A 114 8.73 12.58 -6.11
N ILE A 115 7.50 12.54 -5.59
CA ILE A 115 7.25 12.77 -4.16
C ILE A 115 7.02 11.45 -3.43
N GLN A 116 6.06 10.67 -3.90
CA GLN A 116 5.69 9.42 -3.24
C GLN A 116 4.96 8.47 -4.19
N ALA A 117 5.17 7.18 -4.01
CA ALA A 117 4.37 6.13 -4.62
C ALA A 117 3.84 5.17 -3.56
N LYS A 118 2.67 4.59 -3.81
CA LYS A 118 2.10 3.50 -3.03
C LYS A 118 1.55 2.44 -3.96
N SER A 119 1.99 1.20 -3.78
CA SER A 119 1.54 0.03 -4.53
C SER A 119 0.91 -0.98 -3.57
N ARG A 120 -0.06 -1.76 -4.05
CA ARG A 120 -0.67 -2.89 -3.35
C ARG A 120 -0.91 -4.03 -4.35
N VAL A 121 -0.68 -5.27 -3.92
CA VAL A 121 -1.06 -6.46 -4.68
C VAL A 121 -2.59 -6.54 -4.72
N ALA A 122 -3.15 -6.89 -5.88
CA ALA A 122 -4.58 -7.12 -6.00
C ALA A 122 -4.97 -8.33 -5.13
N PRO A 123 -6.11 -8.28 -4.41
CA PRO A 123 -6.55 -9.43 -3.63
C PRO A 123 -6.67 -10.69 -4.50
N LEU A 124 -6.40 -11.85 -3.91
CA LEU A 124 -6.51 -13.13 -4.60
C LEU A 124 -7.95 -13.46 -5.01
N ASN A 125 -8.94 -12.87 -4.32
CA ASN A 125 -10.33 -12.98 -4.68
C ASN A 125 -10.59 -12.15 -5.94
N ASP A 126 -11.37 -12.69 -6.89
CA ASP A 126 -11.72 -12.01 -8.13
C ASP A 126 -12.53 -10.73 -7.86
N ILE A 127 -11.81 -9.61 -7.75
CA ILE A 127 -12.37 -8.27 -7.66
C ILE A 127 -12.33 -7.65 -9.05
N THR A 128 -13.45 -7.05 -9.46
CA THR A 128 -13.57 -6.34 -10.74
C THR A 128 -12.54 -5.21 -10.84
N ILE A 129 -12.02 -4.97 -12.05
CA ILE A 129 -11.08 -3.86 -12.33
C ILE A 129 -11.64 -2.53 -11.83
N SER A 130 -12.92 -2.24 -12.05
CA SER A 130 -13.56 -0.98 -11.61
C SER A 130 -13.47 -0.76 -10.09
N ARG A 131 -13.57 -1.82 -9.27
CA ARG A 131 -13.38 -1.73 -7.81
C ARG A 131 -11.93 -1.45 -7.45
N LEU A 132 -10.98 -2.09 -8.14
CA LEU A 132 -9.55 -1.80 -7.95
C LEU A 132 -9.22 -0.35 -8.37
N GLU A 133 -9.86 0.16 -9.42
CA GLU A 133 -9.75 1.54 -9.87
C GLU A 133 -10.28 2.54 -8.84
N LEU A 134 -11.41 2.24 -8.21
CA LEU A 134 -11.93 3.06 -7.12
C LEU A 134 -10.99 3.04 -5.91
N LEU A 135 -10.46 1.86 -5.55
CA LEU A 135 -9.52 1.70 -4.44
C LEU A 135 -8.21 2.48 -4.66
N LYS A 136 -7.59 2.38 -5.86
CA LYS A 136 -6.39 3.19 -6.18
C LYS A 136 -6.69 4.69 -6.09
N CYS A 137 -7.82 5.16 -6.60
CA CYS A 137 -8.16 6.58 -6.60
C CYS A 137 -8.39 7.09 -5.17
N CYS A 138 -9.03 6.27 -4.32
CA CYS A 138 -9.19 6.57 -2.91
C CYS A 138 -7.83 6.67 -2.19
N ILE A 139 -6.90 5.74 -2.47
CA ILE A 139 -5.53 5.82 -1.96
C ILE A 139 -4.83 7.07 -2.48
N GLY A 140 -4.97 7.38 -3.76
CA GLY A 140 -4.38 8.55 -4.39
C GLY A 140 -4.84 9.85 -3.73
N ALA A 141 -6.15 10.05 -3.58
CA ALA A 141 -6.71 11.22 -2.91
C ALA A 141 -6.18 11.39 -1.49
N ARG A 142 -6.10 10.29 -0.72
CA ARG A 142 -5.55 10.30 0.65
C ARG A 142 -4.06 10.63 0.66
N LEU A 143 -3.29 10.03 -0.25
CA LEU A 143 -1.86 10.24 -0.39
C LEU A 143 -1.55 11.70 -0.73
N THR A 144 -2.23 12.26 -1.73
CA THR A 144 -2.08 13.64 -2.16
C THR A 144 -2.49 14.62 -1.06
N SER A 145 -3.58 14.33 -0.32
CA SER A 145 -3.98 15.13 0.84
C SER A 145 -2.93 15.13 1.95
N SER A 146 -2.32 13.97 2.24
CA SER A 146 -1.25 13.83 3.23
C SER A 146 -0.01 14.62 2.83
N ILE A 147 0.40 14.50 1.56
CA ILE A 147 1.56 15.21 0.99
C ILE A 147 1.34 16.72 1.03
N ARG A 148 0.15 17.19 0.63
CA ARG A 148 -0.21 18.61 0.66
C ARG A 148 -0.10 19.20 2.07
N LYS A 149 -0.59 18.47 3.07
CA LYS A 149 -0.47 18.86 4.49
C LYS A 149 0.99 18.90 4.94
N ALA A 150 1.77 17.86 4.63
CA ALA A 150 3.17 17.75 5.04
C ALA A 150 4.05 18.86 4.45
N MET A 151 3.77 19.30 3.23
CA MET A 151 4.53 20.37 2.57
C MET A 151 4.04 21.79 2.89
N ASN A 152 3.05 21.96 3.78
CA ASN A 152 2.43 23.26 4.12
C ASN A 152 2.00 24.06 2.87
N LEU A 153 1.57 23.36 1.82
CA LEU A 153 1.14 23.98 0.58
C LEU A 153 -0.31 24.44 0.73
N ALA A 154 -0.51 25.74 0.98
CA ALA A 154 -1.84 26.34 0.98
C ALA A 154 -2.43 26.28 -0.43
N LEU A 155 -3.66 25.74 -0.54
CA LEU A 155 -4.55 25.70 -1.72
C LEU A 155 -3.85 25.80 -3.08
N LEU A 156 -3.03 24.79 -3.41
CA LEU A 156 -2.54 24.61 -4.77
C LEU A 156 -3.50 23.76 -5.60
N ASP A 157 -3.48 23.98 -6.90
CA ASP A 157 -4.19 23.17 -7.88
C ASP A 157 -3.69 21.72 -7.84
N THR A 158 -4.61 20.80 -7.59
CA THR A 158 -4.40 19.35 -7.66
C THR A 158 -5.04 18.83 -8.94
N THR A 159 -4.28 18.10 -9.75
CA THR A 159 -4.78 17.48 -11.00
C THR A 159 -4.51 15.98 -11.01
#